data_AF-A0A939E1B0-F1
#
_entry.id   AF-A0A939E1B0-F1
#
_cell.length_a   1.000
_cell.length_b   1.000
_cell.length_c   1.000
_cell.angle_alpha   90.00
_cell.angle_beta   90.00
_cell.angle_gamma   90.00
#
_symmetry.space_group_name_H-M   'P 1'
#
loop_
_entity.id
_entity.type
_entity.pdbx_description
1 polymer ?
#
loop_
_entity_poly.entity_id
_entity_poly.type
_entity_poly.pdbx_seq_one_letter_code
_entity_poly.pdbx_strand_id
1 'polypeptide(L)'
;MWYSGLDPLIRIVLVGSASYVTLLIMLRISGARSLAKFNAFDFAVTVAVGSMLASAVTSTDLAYVSGVVAIAMMLVLQYVVAKVIRTNHTARNLVTATPIVLVKDGRLIEEGLKRSRLGKADVNQAARQAGHGSFESIGAMILETDGTMSTIAKDSMGNADALDDLDTGSWTVAEGPQRT
;
A
#
# COMPACT_ATOMS: atom_id res chain seq x y z
N MET A 1 14.23 13.86 -36.90
CA MET A 1 15.56 13.35 -37.30
C MET A 1 15.94 12.28 -36.28
N TRP A 2 16.30 11.07 -36.70
CA TRP A 2 16.53 9.93 -35.79
C TRP A 2 17.94 9.91 -35.17
N TYR A 3 18.83 10.76 -35.65
CA TYR A 3 20.19 10.93 -35.15
C TYR A 3 20.56 12.42 -35.14
N SER A 4 21.10 12.87 -34.02
CA SER A 4 21.45 14.28 -33.76
C SER A 4 22.91 14.47 -33.36
N GLY A 5 23.76 13.46 -33.59
CA GLY A 5 25.18 13.48 -33.21
C GLY A 5 25.48 12.75 -31.90
N LEU A 6 26.76 12.75 -31.49
CA LEU A 6 27.23 12.09 -30.28
C LEU A 6 27.02 12.92 -29.01
N ASP A 7 26.91 14.24 -29.10
CA ASP A 7 26.81 15.12 -27.93
C ASP A 7 25.61 14.79 -27.02
N PRO A 8 24.39 14.55 -27.57
CA PRO A 8 23.26 14.13 -26.75
C PRO A 8 23.49 12.76 -26.09
N LEU A 9 24.15 11.83 -26.79
CA LEU A 9 24.44 10.49 -26.29
C LEU A 9 25.45 10.53 -25.13
N ILE A 10 26.53 11.30 -25.29
CA ILE A 10 27.55 11.48 -24.25
C ILE A 10 26.92 12.13 -23.01
N ARG A 11 26.09 13.17 -23.20
CA ARG A 11 25.34 13.78 -22.09
C ARG A 11 24.44 12.78 -21.38
N ILE A 12 23.68 11.96 -22.11
CA ILE A 12 22.82 10.93 -21.53
C ILE A 12 23.64 9.91 -20.73
N VAL A 13 24.78 9.45 -21.24
CA VAL A 13 25.65 8.51 -20.53
C VAL A 13 26.19 9.13 -19.24
N LEU A 14 26.69 10.37 -19.28
CA LEU A 14 27.25 11.06 -18.12
C LEU A 14 26.17 11.37 -17.07
N VAL A 15 25.11 12.05 -17.48
CA VAL A 15 24.01 12.45 -16.58
C VAL A 15 23.25 11.22 -16.09
N GLY A 16 23.02 10.22 -16.94
CA GLY A 16 22.39 8.95 -16.57
C GLY A 16 23.20 8.19 -15.52
N SER A 17 24.52 8.10 -15.69
CA SER A 17 25.41 7.46 -14.70
C SER A 17 25.41 8.23 -13.37
N ALA A 18 25.50 9.57 -13.41
CA ALA A 18 25.42 10.40 -12.21
C ALA A 18 24.05 10.27 -11.50
N SER A 19 22.95 10.30 -12.25
CA SER A 19 21.59 10.04 -11.77
C SER A 19 21.46 8.70 -11.06
N TYR A 20 22.01 7.63 -11.62
CA TYR A 20 22.00 6.31 -11.02
C TYR A 20 22.74 6.30 -9.67
N VAL A 21 23.94 6.89 -9.61
CA VAL A 21 24.71 7.00 -8.36
C VAL A 21 23.96 7.84 -7.32
N THR A 22 23.39 8.98 -7.71
CA THR A 22 22.57 9.83 -6.83
C THR A 22 21.39 9.06 -6.27
N LEU A 23 20.65 8.32 -7.11
CA LEU A 23 19.51 7.52 -6.67
C LEU A 23 19.93 6.42 -5.68
N LEU A 24 21.06 5.73 -5.94
CA LEU A 24 21.60 4.73 -5.03
C LEU A 24 21.96 5.32 -3.67
N ILE A 25 22.62 6.49 -3.64
CA ILE A 25 22.95 7.18 -2.39
C ILE A 25 21.67 7.55 -1.63
N MET A 26 20.69 8.12 -2.33
CA MET A 26 19.40 8.48 -1.74
C MET A 26 18.66 7.28 -1.17
N LEU A 27 18.61 6.17 -1.90
CA LEU A 27 17.98 4.93 -1.44
C LEU A 27 18.71 4.35 -0.23
N ARG A 28 20.05 4.44 -0.20
CA ARG A 28 20.87 3.99 0.93
C ARG A 28 20.58 4.81 2.19
N ILE A 29 20.43 6.12 2.06
CA ILE A 29 20.08 7.03 3.17
C ILE A 29 18.64 6.80 3.64
N SER A 30 17.70 6.58 2.71
CA SER A 30 16.28 6.36 3.01
C SER A 30 16.05 5.11 3.86
N GLY A 31 16.97 4.14 3.84
CA GLY A 31 16.96 3.01 4.75
C GLY A 31 15.71 2.16 4.56
N ALA A 32 15.57 1.53 3.39
CA ALA A 32 14.45 0.64 3.08
C ALA A 32 14.48 -0.62 3.99
N ARG A 33 13.95 -0.50 5.21
CA ARG A 33 13.67 -1.62 6.12
C ARG A 33 12.16 -1.71 6.35
N SER A 34 11.45 -2.10 5.30
CA SER A 34 10.27 -2.98 5.33
C SER A 34 9.67 -3.08 3.93
N LEU A 35 10.23 -3.97 3.11
CA LEU A 35 9.63 -4.40 1.83
C LEU A 35 8.32 -5.20 2.03
N ALA A 36 7.99 -5.56 3.26
CA ALA A 36 6.85 -6.41 3.58
C ALA A 36 5.48 -5.70 3.59
N LYS A 37 5.44 -4.35 3.51
CA LYS A 37 4.19 -3.57 3.53
C LYS A 37 4.24 -2.38 2.57
N PHE A 38 4.44 -2.66 1.28
CA PHE A 38 4.49 -1.64 0.23
C PHE A 38 3.08 -1.07 -0.01
N ASN A 39 2.83 0.16 0.44
CA ASN A 39 1.50 0.79 0.35
C ASN A 39 1.28 1.41 -1.05
N ALA A 40 0.03 1.59 -1.48
CA ALA A 40 -0.34 2.27 -2.72
C ALA A 40 0.25 3.69 -2.82
N PHE A 41 0.39 4.38 -1.68
CA PHE A 41 1.06 5.68 -1.62
C PHE A 41 2.56 5.58 -1.97
N ASP A 42 3.28 4.59 -1.43
CA ASP A 42 4.69 4.37 -1.74
C ASP A 42 4.91 4.02 -3.20
N PHE A 43 3.97 3.26 -3.79
CA PHE A 43 3.95 2.98 -5.22
C PHE A 43 3.81 4.27 -6.05
N ALA A 44 2.83 5.12 -5.73
CA ALA A 44 2.62 6.39 -6.44
C ALA A 44 3.87 7.30 -6.37
N VAL A 45 4.50 7.39 -5.20
CA VAL A 45 5.74 8.18 -5.02
C VAL A 45 6.89 7.58 -5.83
N THR A 46 7.03 6.25 -5.86
CA THR A 46 8.06 5.57 -6.64
C THR A 46 7.92 5.86 -8.14
N VAL A 47 6.68 5.83 -8.66
CA VAL A 47 6.38 6.20 -10.05
C VAL A 47 6.72 7.66 -10.32
N ALA A 48 6.36 8.57 -9.41
CA ALA A 48 6.68 9.99 -9.54
C ALA A 48 8.19 10.25 -9.57
N VAL A 49 8.95 9.63 -8.67
CA VAL A 49 10.42 9.73 -8.63
C VAL A 49 11.04 9.18 -9.92
N GLY A 50 10.55 8.05 -10.43
CA GLY A 50 11.00 7.49 -11.71
C GLY A 50 10.79 8.45 -12.88
N SER A 51 9.63 9.10 -12.93
CA SER A 51 9.30 10.12 -13.95
C SER A 51 10.21 11.35 -13.86
N MET A 52 10.47 11.83 -12.64
CA MET A 52 11.39 12.95 -12.40
C MET A 52 12.82 12.60 -12.79
N LEU A 53 13.28 11.37 -12.48
CA LEU A 53 14.60 10.88 -12.87
C LEU A 53 14.74 10.80 -14.39
N ALA A 54 13.73 10.26 -15.08
CA ALA A 54 13.71 10.21 -16.53
C ALA A 54 13.79 11.63 -17.13
N SER A 55 13.05 12.58 -16.57
CA SER A 55 13.11 13.99 -16.98
C SER A 55 14.48 14.61 -16.72
N ALA A 56 15.09 14.35 -15.56
CA ALA A 56 16.43 14.86 -15.23
C ALA A 56 17.53 14.35 -16.18
N VAL A 57 17.39 13.13 -16.71
CA VAL A 57 18.33 12.54 -17.66
C VAL A 57 18.07 13.02 -19.10
N THR A 58 16.80 13.06 -19.51
CA THR A 58 16.42 13.26 -20.92
C THR A 58 16.18 14.72 -21.29
N SER A 59 15.71 15.54 -20.38
CA SER A 59 15.45 16.96 -20.65
C SER A 59 16.76 17.75 -20.70
N THR A 60 16.99 18.44 -21.82
CA THR A 60 18.16 19.32 -22.00
C THR A 60 17.98 20.68 -21.33
N ASP A 61 16.74 21.11 -21.15
CA ASP A 61 16.39 22.44 -20.63
C ASP A 61 16.38 22.50 -19.10
N LEU A 62 16.44 21.33 -18.45
CA LEU A 62 16.47 21.22 -17.00
C LEU A 62 17.92 21.09 -16.52
N ALA A 63 18.33 21.99 -15.63
CA ALA A 63 19.59 21.84 -14.92
C ALA A 63 19.56 20.56 -14.07
N TYR A 64 20.59 19.72 -14.18
CA TYR A 64 20.67 18.44 -13.46
C TYR A 64 20.46 18.61 -11.94
N VAL A 65 21.04 19.67 -11.35
CA VAL A 65 20.90 20.00 -9.93
C VAL A 65 19.42 20.21 -9.56
N SER A 66 18.63 20.87 -10.40
CA SER A 66 17.20 21.06 -10.16
C SER A 66 16.45 19.72 -10.11
N GLY A 67 16.81 18.77 -10.99
CA GLY A 67 16.27 17.41 -10.98
C GLY A 67 16.64 16.65 -9.70
N VAL A 68 17.91 16.74 -9.29
CA VAL A 68 18.39 16.12 -8.03
C VAL A 68 17.68 16.70 -6.82
N VAL A 69 17.54 18.03 -6.74
CA VAL A 69 16.84 18.71 -5.63
C VAL A 69 15.36 18.33 -5.61
N ALA A 70 14.69 18.23 -6.76
CA ALA A 70 13.30 17.81 -6.84
C ALA A 70 13.11 16.38 -6.32
N ILE A 71 13.96 15.44 -6.74
CA ILE A 71 13.94 14.05 -6.25
C ILE A 71 14.25 14.00 -4.75
N ALA A 72 15.26 14.74 -4.28
CA ALA A 72 15.60 14.82 -2.86
C ALA A 72 14.43 15.32 -2.02
N MET A 73 13.77 16.40 -2.46
CA MET A 73 12.60 16.97 -1.81
C MET A 73 11.44 15.97 -1.75
N MET A 74 11.20 15.26 -2.85
CA MET A 74 10.16 14.23 -2.91
C MET A 74 10.41 13.10 -1.89
N LEU A 75 11.66 12.63 -1.78
CA LEU A 75 12.04 11.60 -0.80
C LEU A 75 11.97 12.11 0.65
N VAL A 76 12.36 13.37 0.90
CA VAL A 76 12.20 13.99 2.22
C VAL A 76 10.73 14.08 2.60
N LEU A 77 9.86 14.51 1.69
CA LEU A 77 8.42 14.54 1.91
C LEU A 77 7.86 13.15 2.17
N GLN A 78 8.29 12.14 1.39
CA GLN A 78 7.90 10.75 1.63
C GLN A 78 8.27 10.30 3.05
N TYR A 79 9.49 10.60 3.51
CA TYR A 79 9.95 10.28 4.86
C TYR A 79 9.12 11.00 5.94
N VAL A 80 8.82 12.28 5.74
CA VAL A 80 7.98 13.07 6.66
C VAL A 80 6.57 12.47 6.75
N VAL A 81 5.94 12.17 5.62
CA VAL A 81 4.61 11.55 5.56
C VAL A 81 4.62 10.19 6.27
N ALA A 82 5.61 9.35 5.99
CA ALA A 82 5.75 8.04 6.65
C ALA A 82 5.96 8.17 8.18
N LYS A 83 6.66 9.21 8.64
CA LYS A 83 6.79 9.50 10.07
C LYS A 83 5.47 9.98 10.67
N VAL A 84 4.75 10.88 10.00
CA VAL A 84 3.46 11.41 10.47
C VAL A 84 2.40 10.33 10.55
N ILE A 85 2.28 9.48 9.52
CA ILE A 85 1.33 8.36 9.49
C ILE A 85 1.56 7.38 10.65
N ARG A 86 2.82 7.13 11.01
CA ARG A 86 3.16 6.25 12.14
C ARG A 86 2.75 6.81 13.51
N THR A 87 2.67 8.12 13.66
CA THR A 87 2.41 8.77 14.96
C THR A 87 0.97 9.28 15.09
N ASN A 88 0.26 9.49 13.99
CA ASN A 88 -1.08 10.07 13.99
C ASN A 88 -2.09 9.17 13.26
N HIS A 89 -3.03 8.59 14.02
CA HIS A 89 -4.10 7.73 13.51
C HIS A 89 -5.01 8.43 12.48
N THR A 90 -5.30 9.72 12.66
CA THR A 90 -6.10 10.50 11.71
C THR A 90 -5.36 10.68 10.38
N ALA A 91 -4.05 10.96 10.43
CA ALA A 91 -3.23 11.06 9.23
C ALA A 91 -3.08 9.69 8.53
N ARG A 92 -2.98 8.60 9.30
CA ARG A 92 -3.00 7.25 8.78
C ARG A 92 -4.30 6.95 8.04
N ASN A 93 -5.46 7.27 8.63
CA ASN A 93 -6.76 7.01 8.01
C ASN A 93 -7.03 7.88 6.77
N LEU A 94 -6.39 9.06 6.66
CA LEU A 94 -6.51 9.92 5.47
C LEU A 94 -5.69 9.40 4.28
N VAL A 95 -4.51 8.82 4.55
CA VAL A 95 -3.55 8.43 3.50
C VAL A 95 -3.53 6.93 3.23
N THR A 96 -3.94 6.11 4.19
CA THR A 96 -3.93 4.65 4.12
C THR A 96 -5.34 4.12 4.31
N ALA A 97 -5.71 3.12 3.52
CA ALA A 97 -6.95 2.38 3.73
C ALA A 97 -6.96 1.78 5.16
N THR A 98 -8.12 1.74 5.81
CA THR A 98 -8.27 1.03 7.09
C THR A 98 -8.63 -0.42 6.82
N PRO A 99 -8.11 -1.38 7.63
CA PRO A 99 -8.52 -2.77 7.51
C PRO A 99 -10.05 -2.91 7.62
N ILE A 100 -10.62 -3.84 6.87
CA ILE A 100 -12.08 -4.03 6.77
C ILE A 100 -12.40 -5.47 7.14
N VAL A 101 -13.18 -5.67 8.21
CA VAL A 101 -13.68 -7.00 8.55
C VAL A 101 -14.74 -7.44 7.54
N LEU A 102 -14.52 -8.59 6.90
CA LEU A 102 -15.41 -9.19 5.91
C LEU A 102 -16.21 -10.35 6.49
N VAL A 103 -15.63 -11.12 7.41
CA VAL A 103 -16.29 -12.22 8.13
C VAL A 103 -15.97 -12.11 9.61
N LYS A 104 -16.97 -12.29 10.47
CA LYS A 104 -16.80 -12.41 11.92
C LYS A 104 -17.67 -13.54 12.46
N ASP A 105 -17.10 -14.44 13.25
CA ASP A 105 -17.76 -15.58 13.87
C ASP A 105 -18.56 -16.45 12.87
N GLY A 106 -18.07 -16.50 11.63
CA GLY A 106 -18.67 -17.20 10.50
C GLY A 106 -19.86 -16.50 9.84
N ARG A 107 -20.11 -15.24 10.17
CA ARG A 107 -21.09 -14.37 9.50
C ARG A 107 -20.40 -13.38 8.59
N LEU A 108 -20.92 -13.27 7.37
CA LEU A 108 -20.47 -12.30 6.38
C LEU A 108 -20.95 -10.89 6.77
N ILE A 109 -20.07 -9.90 6.71
CA ILE A 109 -20.37 -8.52 7.10
C ILE A 109 -20.69 -7.70 5.85
N GLU A 110 -21.98 -7.39 5.63
CA GLU A 110 -22.43 -6.71 4.41
C GLU A 110 -21.86 -5.29 4.26
N GLU A 111 -21.71 -4.55 5.36
CA GLU A 111 -21.11 -3.22 5.32
C GLU A 111 -19.63 -3.27 4.95
N GLY A 112 -18.92 -4.32 5.40
CA GLY A 112 -17.54 -4.59 5.01
C GLY A 112 -17.43 -4.83 3.50
N LEU A 113 -18.35 -5.59 2.91
CA LEU A 113 -18.45 -5.78 1.45
C LEU A 113 -18.74 -4.48 0.70
N LYS A 114 -19.70 -3.68 1.17
CA LYS A 114 -20.04 -2.38 0.56
C LYS A 114 -18.87 -1.41 0.60
N ARG A 115 -18.15 -1.34 1.73
CA ARG A 115 -17.01 -0.43 1.93
C ARG A 115 -15.78 -0.87 1.11
N SER A 116 -15.57 -2.17 0.98
CA SER A 116 -14.48 -2.75 0.16
C SER A 116 -14.81 -2.87 -1.33
N ARG A 117 -16.08 -2.67 -1.72
CA ARG A 117 -16.59 -2.91 -3.08
C ARG A 117 -16.40 -4.36 -3.56
N LEU A 118 -16.32 -5.30 -2.62
CA LEU A 118 -16.20 -6.73 -2.91
C LEU A 118 -17.58 -7.40 -2.97
N GLY A 119 -17.70 -8.40 -3.84
CA GLY A 119 -18.83 -9.30 -3.87
C GLY A 119 -18.63 -10.48 -2.91
N LYS A 120 -19.74 -11.17 -2.59
CA LYS A 120 -19.69 -12.44 -1.83
C LYS A 120 -18.80 -13.49 -2.50
N ALA A 121 -18.71 -13.47 -3.83
CA ALA A 121 -17.85 -14.37 -4.59
C ALA A 121 -16.36 -14.20 -4.26
N ASP A 122 -15.90 -12.97 -4.03
CA ASP A 122 -14.51 -12.67 -3.68
C ASP A 122 -14.15 -13.23 -2.30
N VAL A 123 -15.05 -13.04 -1.33
CA VAL A 123 -14.86 -13.58 0.03
C VAL A 123 -14.95 -15.11 0.05
N ASN A 124 -15.84 -15.69 -0.75
CA ASN A 124 -15.88 -17.15 -0.94
C ASN A 124 -14.58 -17.68 -1.54
N GLN A 125 -13.98 -16.96 -2.50
CA GLN A 125 -12.71 -17.34 -3.10
C GLN A 125 -11.57 -17.27 -2.09
N ALA A 126 -11.50 -16.20 -1.30
CA ALA A 126 -10.50 -16.05 -0.25
C ALA A 126 -10.63 -17.13 0.83
N ALA A 127 -11.85 -17.46 1.26
CA ALA A 127 -12.08 -18.59 2.17
C ALA A 127 -11.51 -19.90 1.63
N ARG A 128 -11.76 -20.21 0.35
CA ARG A 128 -11.20 -21.41 -0.30
C ARG A 128 -9.69 -21.38 -0.40
N GLN A 129 -9.09 -20.23 -0.72
CA GLN A 129 -7.63 -20.07 -0.77
C GLN A 129 -6.99 -20.28 0.61
N ALA A 130 -7.68 -19.87 1.67
CA ALA A 130 -7.26 -20.10 3.06
C ALA A 130 -7.57 -21.52 3.57
N GLY A 131 -8.15 -22.40 2.74
CA GLY A 131 -8.45 -23.79 3.10
C GLY A 131 -9.80 -24.00 3.81
N HIS A 132 -10.66 -22.99 3.89
CA HIS A 132 -11.96 -23.06 4.53
C HIS A 132 -13.08 -23.38 3.52
N GLY A 133 -13.76 -24.52 3.72
CA GLY A 133 -14.94 -24.91 2.93
C GLY A 133 -16.25 -24.26 3.41
N SER A 134 -16.27 -23.68 4.61
CA SER A 134 -17.43 -23.00 5.19
C SER A 134 -16.98 -21.81 6.05
N PHE A 135 -17.73 -20.71 5.99
CA PHE A 135 -17.53 -19.55 6.86
C PHE A 135 -17.66 -19.92 8.34
N GLU A 136 -18.41 -20.96 8.69
CA GLU A 136 -18.60 -21.36 10.09
C GLU A 136 -17.29 -21.67 10.82
N SER A 137 -16.28 -22.15 10.09
CA SER A 137 -14.92 -22.43 10.61
C SER A 137 -14.04 -21.18 10.76
N ILE A 138 -14.49 -20.03 10.26
CA ILE A 138 -13.74 -18.77 10.23
C ILE A 138 -14.16 -17.91 11.43
N GLY A 139 -13.18 -17.55 12.26
CA GLY A 139 -13.36 -16.62 13.38
C GLY A 139 -13.35 -15.18 12.89
N ALA A 140 -12.36 -14.82 12.07
CA ALA A 140 -12.29 -13.51 11.42
C ALA A 140 -11.70 -13.62 10.02
N MET A 141 -12.21 -12.80 9.09
CA MET A 141 -11.56 -12.53 7.81
C MET A 141 -11.49 -11.02 7.62
N ILE A 142 -10.29 -10.51 7.37
CA ILE A 142 -10.02 -9.07 7.28
C ILE A 142 -9.39 -8.78 5.92
N LEU A 143 -9.91 -7.76 5.25
CA LEU A 143 -9.23 -7.12 4.13
C LEU A 143 -8.21 -6.15 4.68
N GLU A 144 -6.94 -6.45 4.46
CA GLU A 144 -5.81 -5.63 4.90
C GLU A 144 -5.65 -4.39 4.02
N THR A 145 -4.84 -3.44 4.49
CA THR A 145 -4.63 -2.14 3.82
C THR A 145 -3.91 -2.26 2.47
N ASP A 146 -3.22 -3.36 2.25
CA ASP A 146 -2.54 -3.71 0.99
C ASP A 146 -3.44 -4.50 0.02
N GLY A 147 -4.70 -4.76 0.40
CA GLY A 147 -5.67 -5.51 -0.40
C GLY A 147 -5.58 -7.03 -0.24
N THR A 148 -4.66 -7.53 0.59
CA THR A 148 -4.63 -8.97 0.93
C THR A 148 -5.76 -9.32 1.90
N MET A 149 -6.18 -10.59 1.91
CA MET A 149 -7.16 -11.07 2.89
C MET A 149 -6.47 -11.96 3.92
N SER A 150 -6.49 -11.53 5.18
CA SER A 150 -6.07 -12.34 6.32
C SER A 150 -7.28 -13.13 6.84
N THR A 151 -7.06 -14.39 7.22
CA THR A 151 -8.11 -15.27 7.74
C THR A 151 -7.61 -15.93 9.01
N ILE A 152 -8.43 -15.89 10.06
CA ILE A 152 -8.17 -16.53 11.35
C ILE A 152 -9.29 -17.54 11.59
N ALA A 153 -8.91 -18.81 11.72
CA ALA A 153 -9.82 -19.89 12.04
C ALA A 153 -10.29 -19.78 13.50
N LYS A 154 -11.53 -20.23 13.79
CA LYS A 154 -12.09 -20.13 15.16
C LYS A 154 -11.25 -20.85 16.22
N ASP A 155 -10.63 -21.97 15.85
CA ASP A 155 -9.75 -22.75 16.71
C ASP A 155 -8.40 -22.05 16.99
N SER A 156 -8.01 -21.14 16.11
CA SER A 156 -6.73 -20.43 16.13
C SER A 156 -6.86 -18.99 16.67
N MET A 157 -8.02 -18.63 17.21
CA MET A 157 -8.37 -17.26 17.61
C MET A 157 -7.57 -16.74 18.82
N GLY A 158 -7.15 -17.62 19.73
CA GLY A 158 -6.43 -17.25 20.95
C GLY A 158 -7.20 -16.24 21.82
N ASN A 159 -6.50 -15.21 22.29
CA ASN A 159 -7.07 -14.08 23.05
C ASN A 159 -7.55 -12.91 22.17
N ALA A 160 -7.44 -13.01 20.84
CA ALA A 160 -7.86 -12.00 19.86
C ALA A 160 -7.22 -10.61 19.98
N ASP A 161 -6.09 -10.46 20.67
CA ASP A 161 -5.38 -9.17 20.84
C ASP A 161 -4.89 -8.56 19.50
N ALA A 162 -4.58 -9.41 18.52
CA ALA A 162 -4.25 -9.00 17.16
C ALA A 162 -5.42 -8.34 16.39
N LEU A 163 -6.63 -8.29 16.96
CA LEU A 163 -7.82 -7.67 16.38
C LEU A 163 -8.24 -6.37 17.09
N ASP A 164 -7.52 -5.95 18.12
CA ASP A 164 -7.87 -4.77 18.94
C ASP A 164 -7.81 -3.45 18.16
N ASP A 165 -7.00 -3.38 17.09
CA ASP A 165 -6.89 -2.20 16.22
C ASP A 165 -8.00 -2.14 15.15
N LEU A 166 -8.80 -3.19 15.03
CA LEU A 166 -9.99 -3.19 14.19
C LEU A 166 -11.11 -2.48 14.94
N ASP A 167 -11.74 -1.53 14.27
CA ASP A 167 -12.93 -0.84 14.77
C ASP A 167 -14.12 -1.83 14.82
N THR A 168 -14.12 -2.65 15.87
CA THR A 168 -15.16 -3.62 16.21
C THR A 168 -16.33 -2.95 16.94
N GLY A 169 -16.28 -1.62 17.11
CA GLY A 169 -17.02 -0.85 18.11
C GLY A 169 -18.36 -0.24 17.70
N SER A 170 -18.92 -0.52 16.52
CA SER A 170 -20.23 0.09 16.17
C SER A 170 -21.06 -0.73 15.18
N TRP A 171 -21.40 -1.99 15.46
CA TRP A 171 -22.19 -2.76 14.48
C TRP A 171 -23.37 -3.48 15.11
N THR A 172 -24.55 -2.93 14.85
CA THR A 172 -25.85 -3.58 14.91
C THR A 172 -25.72 -4.94 14.25
N VAL A 173 -25.91 -5.99 15.06
CA VAL A 173 -26.22 -7.32 14.55
C VAL A 173 -27.41 -7.13 13.62
N ALA A 174 -27.20 -7.21 12.30
CA ALA A 174 -28.30 -7.36 11.37
C ALA A 174 -29.11 -8.55 11.89
N GLU A 175 -30.29 -8.26 12.42
CA GLU A 175 -31.21 -9.24 12.96
C GLU A 175 -31.37 -10.31 11.88
N GLY A 176 -30.92 -11.52 12.21
CA GLY A 176 -31.15 -12.67 11.34
C GLY A 176 -32.66 -12.82 11.12
N PRO A 177 -33.10 -13.32 9.95
CA PRO A 177 -34.51 -13.47 9.67
C PRO A 177 -35.14 -14.29 10.79
N GLN A 178 -36.13 -13.70 11.48
CA GLN A 178 -36.94 -14.42 12.45
C GLN A 178 -37.54 -15.62 11.73
N ARG A 179 -37.06 -16.80 12.08
CA ARG A 179 -37.71 -18.05 11.71
C ARG A 179 -38.97 -18.15 12.57
N THR A 180 -40.11 -17.98 11.90
CA THR A 180 -41.45 -18.34 12.38
C THR A 180 -41.53 -19.80 12.79
#